data_AF-A0A3L7PI35-F1
#
_entry.id   AF-A0A3L7PI35-F1
#
_cell.length_a   1.000
_cell.length_b   1.000
_cell.length_c   1.000
_cell.angle_alpha   90.00
_cell.angle_beta   90.00
_cell.angle_gamma   90.00
#
_symmetry.space_group_name_H-M   'P 1'
#
loop_
_entity.id
_entity.type
_entity.pdbx_description
1 polymer ?
#
loop_
_entity_poly.entity_id
_entity_poly.type
_entity_poly.pdbx_seq_one_letter_code
_entity_poly.pdbx_strand_id
1 'polypeptide(L)'
;MPNRINSLIFSVLSLCLGAHVALAQSSIPRTTSGGARPAARKSTVPQSGGSPRSNSLPQTTRPPAGRIDATAEAAEDAAPAPKAAPNARQQAMQGPAPAQQPLPGAQVVQQVSEEMKQVLEEWEDKTKGINTLYCPITRYEFDKVFGKETRSMGKVYFENPDKGRIDFQPADDERMKVPAGRQLANGNPFTVIAGNPTQWICTGKMIYIKDMATKTYDRVQIPPQMQGKNITHSPLPFIFGMKADDAVARFKLTFGPFHNPDGKKVAKNGKPLRKVLHIVANPKDKNVAKEYIQAEIVLDPETFLPLNLRTTDPTGNKETVYSFDQPNMKVGCSWGLNNPFREPMLVGWTLNNDVKAESEPVRKAQADEPEAK
;
A
#
# COMPACT_ATOMS: atom_id res chain seq x y z
N MET A 1 0.88 18.52 -22.66
CA MET A 1 -0.07 18.46 -21.51
C MET A 1 -0.09 17.03 -20.98
N PRO A 2 0.67 16.67 -19.93
CA PRO A 2 0.80 15.27 -19.55
C PRO A 2 -0.06 14.88 -18.33
N ASN A 3 -0.75 13.75 -18.49
CA ASN A 3 -1.07 12.73 -17.49
C ASN A 3 -1.89 13.13 -16.24
N ARG A 4 -3.22 13.27 -16.42
CA ARG A 4 -4.20 13.15 -15.32
C ARG A 4 -4.80 11.74 -15.15
N ILE A 5 -4.51 10.81 -16.06
CA ILE A 5 -5.15 9.47 -16.11
C ILE A 5 -4.60 8.51 -15.02
N ASN A 6 -3.32 8.64 -14.65
CA ASN A 6 -2.73 7.77 -13.63
C ASN A 6 -3.16 8.19 -12.21
N SER A 7 -3.40 9.47 -11.92
CA SER A 7 -3.55 9.97 -10.55
C SER A 7 -4.78 9.45 -9.77
N LEU A 8 -5.85 9.02 -10.46
CA LEU A 8 -7.11 8.65 -9.82
C LEU A 8 -7.23 7.15 -9.48
N ILE A 9 -6.57 6.25 -10.23
CA ILE A 9 -6.54 4.82 -9.91
C ILE A 9 -5.49 4.52 -8.82
N PHE A 10 -4.40 5.31 -8.77
CA PHE A 10 -3.36 5.23 -7.74
C PHE A 10 -3.78 5.81 -6.38
N SER A 11 -4.78 6.71 -6.32
CA SER A 11 -5.28 7.25 -5.03
C SER A 11 -6.13 6.26 -4.23
N VAL A 12 -6.80 5.29 -4.88
CA VAL A 12 -7.75 4.39 -4.19
C VAL A 12 -7.04 3.29 -3.36
N LEU A 13 -5.83 2.88 -3.76
CA LEU A 13 -4.99 2.03 -2.90
C LEU A 13 -4.31 2.83 -1.78
N SER A 14 -3.92 4.08 -2.05
CA SER A 14 -3.40 5.00 -1.02
C SER A 14 -4.44 5.34 0.05
N LEU A 15 -5.74 5.38 -0.31
CA LEU A 15 -6.86 5.55 0.62
C LEU A 15 -7.02 4.36 1.61
N CYS A 16 -6.58 3.16 1.25
CA CYS A 16 -6.50 2.03 2.20
C CYS A 16 -5.31 2.11 3.15
N LEU A 17 -4.28 2.93 2.84
CA LEU A 17 -3.06 3.11 3.64
C LEU A 17 -2.99 4.48 4.36
N GLY A 18 -4.04 5.30 4.31
CA GLY A 18 -3.96 6.69 4.73
C GLY A 18 -5.28 7.37 5.07
N ALA A 19 -6.11 6.77 5.93
CA ALA A 19 -7.20 7.52 6.56
C ALA A 19 -6.63 8.56 7.54
N HIS A 20 -6.56 9.81 7.10
CA HIS A 20 -6.22 10.96 7.94
C HIS A 20 -7.35 11.21 8.94
N VAL A 21 -7.10 10.91 10.21
CA VAL A 21 -7.92 11.44 11.31
C VAL A 21 -7.45 12.87 11.58
N ALA A 22 -8.29 13.84 11.24
CA ALA A 22 -8.19 15.19 11.78
C ALA A 22 -8.57 15.15 13.27
N LEU A 23 -7.56 15.18 14.15
CA LEU A 23 -7.78 15.40 15.59
C LEU A 23 -7.66 16.90 15.87
N ALA A 24 -8.78 17.49 16.27
CA ALA A 24 -8.85 18.82 16.85
C ALA A 24 -8.01 18.87 18.14
N GLN A 25 -7.12 19.86 18.22
CA GLN A 25 -6.30 20.13 19.40
C GLN A 25 -7.14 20.88 20.44
N SER A 26 -7.39 20.26 21.59
CA SER A 26 -7.86 20.96 22.79
C SER A 26 -6.68 21.18 23.73
N SER A 27 -6.27 22.44 23.88
CA SER A 27 -5.29 22.93 24.83
C SER A 27 -5.76 22.74 26.28
N ILE A 28 -4.96 22.05 27.11
CA ILE A 28 -5.13 21.99 28.57
C ILE A 28 -4.00 22.81 29.21
N PRO A 29 -4.31 23.69 30.20
CA PRO A 29 -3.31 24.53 30.87
C PRO A 29 -2.43 23.76 31.86
N ARG A 30 -1.18 24.23 32.00
CA ARG A 30 -0.20 23.82 33.02
C ARG A 30 -0.68 24.21 34.42
N THR A 31 -0.58 23.28 35.36
CA THR A 31 -0.54 23.56 36.80
C THR A 31 0.74 23.00 37.42
N THR A 32 1.46 23.87 38.10
CA THR A 32 2.64 23.61 38.94
C THR A 32 2.25 23.19 40.35
N SER A 33 2.97 22.22 40.93
CA SER A 33 3.17 21.89 42.36
C SER A 33 3.66 20.44 42.42
N GLY A 34 4.69 19.99 43.13
CA GLY A 34 5.29 20.45 44.38
C GLY A 34 5.22 19.32 45.41
N GLY A 35 6.32 18.57 45.58
CA GLY A 35 6.73 17.97 46.87
C GLY A 35 6.05 16.69 47.43
N ALA A 36 6.92 15.76 47.82
CA ALA A 36 6.84 14.84 48.98
C ALA A 36 6.08 13.48 48.89
N ARG A 37 6.89 12.42 49.02
CA ARG A 37 6.63 11.11 49.66
C ARG A 37 6.79 11.28 51.21
N PRO A 38 6.45 10.31 52.11
CA PRO A 38 6.11 8.89 51.90
C PRO A 38 5.00 8.29 52.81
N ALA A 39 4.85 6.96 52.69
CA ALA A 39 4.45 5.97 53.70
C ALA A 39 2.98 5.50 53.79
N ALA A 40 2.88 4.24 54.19
CA ALA A 40 1.79 3.30 53.98
C ALA A 40 0.74 3.29 55.10
N ARG A 41 -0.50 2.88 54.78
CA ARG A 41 -1.35 2.06 55.66
C ARG A 41 -2.58 1.48 54.92
N LYS A 42 -3.05 0.36 55.46
CA LYS A 42 -4.09 -0.57 54.98
C LYS A 42 -5.52 -0.09 55.26
N SER A 43 -6.44 -0.64 54.46
CA SER A 43 -7.85 -0.98 54.73
C SER A 43 -8.83 0.11 55.16
N THR A 44 -9.96 0.25 54.44
CA THR A 44 -11.30 -0.30 54.82
C THR A 44 -12.39 0.33 53.94
N VAL A 45 -13.31 -0.51 53.46
CA VAL A 45 -14.57 -0.20 52.74
C VAL A 45 -15.69 -0.04 53.78
N PRO A 46 -16.63 0.93 53.71
CA PRO A 46 -17.95 0.61 53.13
C PRO A 46 -18.76 1.76 52.46
N GLN A 47 -19.45 1.36 51.39
CA GLN A 47 -20.89 1.52 51.08
C GLN A 47 -21.62 2.90 51.04
N SER A 48 -22.30 3.08 49.90
CA SER A 48 -23.66 3.62 49.69
C SER A 48 -23.86 5.11 49.36
N GLY A 49 -24.59 5.33 48.27
CA GLY A 49 -25.77 6.21 48.24
C GLY A 49 -25.60 7.64 47.68
N GLY A 50 -26.33 7.94 46.60
CA GLY A 50 -26.85 9.30 46.36
C GLY A 50 -26.50 9.97 45.02
N SER A 51 -27.34 9.79 44.00
CA SER A 51 -27.78 10.89 43.11
C SER A 51 -29.05 11.52 43.71
N PRO A 52 -29.65 12.65 43.24
CA PRO A 52 -29.40 13.45 42.03
C PRO A 52 -29.48 15.00 42.23
N ARG A 53 -29.18 15.79 41.17
CA ARG A 53 -29.78 17.10 40.76
C ARG A 53 -28.84 17.77 39.74
N SER A 54 -29.22 17.99 38.48
CA SER A 54 -30.12 19.03 37.95
C SER A 54 -29.70 20.46 38.33
N ASN A 55 -29.12 21.18 37.36
CA ASN A 55 -29.26 22.63 37.12
C ASN A 55 -28.44 22.96 35.85
N SER A 56 -29.06 23.27 34.71
CA SER A 56 -29.74 24.53 34.32
C SER A 56 -28.83 25.37 33.42
N LEU A 57 -29.26 25.50 32.16
CA LEU A 57 -28.78 26.44 31.14
C LEU A 57 -28.82 27.89 31.65
N PRO A 58 -27.98 28.77 31.07
CA PRO A 58 -28.52 30.02 30.58
C PRO A 58 -28.18 30.30 29.11
N GLN A 59 -29.12 31.02 28.51
CA GLN A 59 -29.19 31.47 27.13
C GLN A 59 -28.23 32.63 26.81
N THR A 60 -28.09 32.85 25.50
CA THR A 60 -27.93 34.13 24.79
C THR A 60 -26.64 34.93 24.97
N THR A 61 -25.94 35.13 23.86
CA THR A 61 -25.85 36.46 23.21
C THR A 61 -25.32 36.32 21.78
N ARG A 62 -26.00 37.02 20.86
CA ARG A 62 -25.66 37.29 19.46
C ARG A 62 -25.15 38.74 19.43
N PRO A 63 -24.16 39.12 18.61
CA PRO A 63 -24.42 40.10 17.53
C PRO A 63 -23.43 39.92 16.32
N PRO A 64 -23.28 40.88 15.38
CA PRO A 64 -24.16 41.06 14.23
C PRO A 64 -23.43 40.94 12.88
N ALA A 65 -24.23 40.98 11.81
CA ALA A 65 -23.80 41.14 10.43
C ALA A 65 -23.45 42.61 10.09
N GLY A 66 -22.38 42.81 9.32
CA GLY A 66 -22.15 43.95 8.42
C GLY A 66 -21.47 43.37 7.17
N ARG A 67 -22.02 43.41 5.96
CA ARG A 67 -22.52 44.48 5.09
C ARG A 67 -21.40 45.38 4.54
N ILE A 68 -21.06 45.04 3.28
CA ILE A 68 -20.58 45.81 2.12
C ILE A 68 -19.65 47.01 2.35
N ASP A 69 -18.52 47.02 1.62
CA ASP A 69 -18.29 48.09 0.67
C ASP A 69 -17.48 47.56 -0.54
N ALA A 70 -18.00 47.93 -1.70
CA ALA A 70 -17.39 47.75 -3.00
C ALA A 70 -16.84 49.11 -3.43
N THR A 71 -15.60 49.14 -3.90
CA THR A 71 -15.13 50.23 -4.76
C THR A 71 -14.32 49.59 -5.88
N ALA A 72 -14.91 49.66 -7.07
CA ALA A 72 -14.25 49.48 -8.34
C ALA A 72 -13.64 50.82 -8.75
N GLU A 73 -12.42 50.81 -9.29
CA GLU A 73 -12.05 51.77 -10.32
C GLU A 73 -11.06 51.13 -11.29
N ALA A 74 -11.34 51.35 -12.56
CA ALA A 74 -10.74 50.74 -13.73
C ALA A 74 -9.89 51.76 -14.50
N ALA A 75 -8.85 51.28 -15.17
CA ALA A 75 -8.30 51.77 -16.45
C ALA A 75 -7.06 50.89 -16.73
N GLU A 76 -7.06 49.95 -17.68
CA GLU A 76 -7.06 50.12 -19.13
C GLU A 76 -5.82 50.87 -19.64
N ASP A 77 -4.81 50.13 -20.12
CA ASP A 77 -4.15 50.50 -21.38
C ASP A 77 -3.40 49.31 -22.02
N ALA A 78 -3.32 49.37 -23.35
CA ALA A 78 -3.20 48.30 -24.30
C ALA A 78 -1.76 47.92 -24.72
N ALA A 79 -1.67 46.75 -25.36
CA ALA A 79 -0.52 46.27 -26.13
C ALA A 79 -0.18 47.20 -27.32
N PRO A 80 1.04 47.10 -27.92
CA PRO A 80 1.19 46.16 -29.04
C PRO A 80 2.60 45.57 -29.26
N ALA A 81 2.66 44.34 -29.82
CA ALA A 81 3.71 43.89 -30.75
C ALA A 81 3.38 44.46 -32.15
N PRO A 82 4.31 44.64 -33.14
CA PRO A 82 4.96 43.52 -33.86
C PRO A 82 6.30 43.83 -34.59
N LYS A 83 6.93 42.78 -35.18
CA LYS A 83 7.37 42.65 -36.61
C LYS A 83 8.68 41.87 -36.80
N ALA A 84 8.71 41.15 -37.92
CA ALA A 84 9.68 40.14 -38.33
C ALA A 84 10.55 40.56 -39.55
N ALA A 85 11.72 39.89 -39.64
CA ALA A 85 12.56 39.51 -40.81
C ALA A 85 13.29 40.61 -41.63
N PRO A 86 14.31 40.33 -42.50
CA PRO A 86 14.92 39.04 -42.92
C PRO A 86 16.49 38.99 -43.10
N ASN A 87 17.00 37.77 -43.36
CA ASN A 87 18.17 37.30 -44.16
C ASN A 87 19.61 37.85 -44.01
N ALA A 88 20.58 36.94 -43.79
CA ALA A 88 21.62 36.51 -44.76
C ALA A 88 22.95 36.06 -44.11
N ARG A 89 23.34 34.78 -44.25
CA ARG A 89 24.63 34.34 -44.85
C ARG A 89 24.81 32.82 -44.77
N GLN A 90 24.91 32.22 -45.94
CA GLN A 90 25.59 30.94 -46.16
C GLN A 90 27.10 31.15 -45.97
N GLN A 91 27.76 30.21 -45.30
CA GLN A 91 29.15 29.85 -45.59
C GLN A 91 29.38 28.39 -45.16
N ALA A 92 29.74 27.58 -46.14
CA ALA A 92 30.15 26.19 -46.01
C ALA A 92 31.56 26.11 -45.41
N MET A 93 31.78 25.18 -44.49
CA MET A 93 33.08 24.52 -44.31
C MET A 93 32.85 23.03 -44.04
N GLN A 94 33.33 22.22 -44.97
CA GLN A 94 33.46 20.77 -44.85
C GLN A 94 34.59 20.48 -43.87
N GLY A 95 34.25 19.89 -42.73
CA GLY A 95 35.21 19.29 -41.80
C GLY A 95 35.13 17.76 -41.87
N PRO A 96 36.24 17.04 -41.63
CA PRO A 96 36.26 15.58 -41.66
C PRO A 96 35.33 14.99 -40.58
N ALA A 97 34.62 13.92 -40.96
CA ALA A 97 33.61 13.27 -40.15
C ALA A 97 34.15 12.86 -38.77
N PRO A 98 33.49 13.23 -37.66
CA PRO A 98 33.82 12.69 -36.35
C PRO A 98 33.51 11.19 -36.33
N ALA A 99 34.48 10.42 -35.85
CA ALA A 99 34.36 8.99 -35.63
C ALA A 99 33.07 8.68 -34.85
N GLN A 100 32.29 7.73 -35.38
CA GLN A 100 31.11 7.20 -34.71
C GLN A 100 31.51 6.65 -33.35
N GLN A 101 31.12 7.35 -32.29
CA GLN A 101 31.11 6.76 -30.96
C GLN A 101 30.17 5.54 -30.98
N PRO A 102 30.55 4.40 -30.38
CA PRO A 102 29.65 3.27 -30.23
C PRO A 102 28.40 3.72 -29.47
N LEU A 103 27.23 3.43 -30.03
CA LEU A 103 25.94 3.62 -29.37
C LEU A 103 25.98 2.94 -27.97
N PRO A 104 25.79 3.66 -26.86
CA PRO A 104 25.52 3.04 -25.57
C PRO A 104 24.06 2.58 -25.58
N GLY A 105 23.82 1.43 -26.21
CA GLY A 105 22.48 0.92 -26.48
C GLY A 105 22.28 -0.55 -26.16
N ALA A 106 23.27 -1.24 -25.57
CA ALA A 106 22.99 -2.50 -24.90
C ALA A 106 22.22 -2.17 -23.63
N GLN A 107 20.89 -2.24 -23.70
CA GLN A 107 20.08 -2.39 -22.50
C GLN A 107 20.67 -3.56 -21.73
N VAL A 108 21.34 -3.28 -20.62
CA VAL A 108 21.79 -4.31 -19.71
C VAL A 108 20.52 -4.97 -19.21
N VAL A 109 20.13 -6.08 -19.84
CA VAL A 109 19.15 -7.01 -19.28
C VAL A 109 19.73 -7.32 -17.91
N GLN A 110 19.12 -6.76 -16.88
CA GLN A 110 19.62 -6.91 -15.53
C GLN A 110 19.39 -8.37 -15.16
N GLN A 111 20.41 -9.19 -15.41
CA GLN A 111 20.38 -10.60 -15.11
C GLN A 111 20.27 -10.75 -13.59
N VAL A 112 19.20 -11.39 -13.16
CA VAL A 112 19.13 -11.94 -11.80
C VAL A 112 20.17 -13.05 -11.69
N SER A 113 20.67 -13.32 -10.49
CA SER A 113 21.58 -14.45 -10.28
C SER A 113 20.89 -15.77 -10.68
N GLU A 114 21.68 -16.76 -11.12
CA GLU A 114 21.14 -18.07 -11.48
C GLU A 114 20.39 -18.72 -10.31
N GLU A 115 20.89 -18.54 -9.08
CA GLU A 115 20.21 -19.00 -7.86
C GLU A 115 18.86 -18.31 -7.66
N MET A 116 18.75 -17.00 -7.88
CA MET A 116 17.47 -16.29 -7.80
C MET A 116 16.52 -16.81 -8.88
N LYS A 117 17.01 -17.04 -10.09
CA LYS A 117 16.21 -17.58 -11.18
C LYS A 117 15.63 -18.95 -10.83
N GLN A 118 16.45 -19.86 -10.30
CA GLN A 118 16.01 -21.18 -9.83
C GLN A 118 14.93 -21.06 -8.75
N VAL A 119 15.12 -20.18 -7.76
CA VAL A 119 14.11 -19.93 -6.72
C VAL A 119 12.79 -19.44 -7.31
N LEU A 120 12.83 -18.55 -8.31
CA LEU A 120 11.62 -18.04 -8.95
C LEU A 120 10.91 -19.11 -9.80
N GLU A 121 11.66 -19.94 -10.52
CA GLU A 121 11.12 -21.07 -11.29
C GLU A 121 10.47 -22.11 -10.37
N GLU A 122 11.14 -22.48 -9.27
CA GLU A 122 10.58 -23.38 -8.26
C GLU A 122 9.34 -22.78 -7.59
N TRP A 123 9.35 -21.47 -7.31
CA TRP A 123 8.18 -20.78 -6.76
C TRP A 123 6.99 -20.84 -7.72
N GLU A 124 7.19 -20.55 -8.99
CA GLU A 124 6.16 -20.67 -10.03
C GLU A 124 5.65 -22.12 -10.09
N ASP A 125 6.55 -23.10 -10.15
CA ASP A 125 6.19 -24.52 -10.27
C ASP A 125 5.39 -25.05 -9.08
N LYS A 126 5.73 -24.62 -7.86
CA LYS A 126 5.03 -25.02 -6.64
C LYS A 126 3.68 -24.34 -6.49
N THR A 127 3.51 -23.14 -7.02
CA THR A 127 2.30 -22.33 -6.81
C THR A 127 1.34 -22.32 -7.99
N LYS A 128 1.76 -22.70 -9.21
CA LYS A 128 0.90 -22.71 -10.41
C LYS A 128 -0.35 -23.58 -10.30
N GLY A 129 -0.32 -24.60 -9.44
CA GLY A 129 -1.46 -25.48 -9.18
C GLY A 129 -2.47 -24.94 -8.16
N ILE A 130 -2.16 -23.82 -7.48
CA ILE A 130 -3.02 -23.25 -6.44
C ILE A 130 -4.14 -22.45 -7.11
N ASN A 131 -5.30 -23.08 -7.28
CA ASN A 131 -6.47 -22.42 -7.83
C ASN A 131 -7.29 -21.65 -6.79
N THR A 132 -7.28 -22.08 -5.53
CA THR A 132 -8.00 -21.41 -4.45
C THR A 132 -7.19 -21.44 -3.16
N LEU A 133 -7.26 -20.36 -2.39
CA LEU A 133 -6.57 -20.26 -1.11
C LEU A 133 -7.38 -19.44 -0.10
N TYR A 134 -7.31 -19.89 1.16
CA TYR A 134 -7.76 -19.18 2.35
C TYR A 134 -6.60 -19.06 3.33
N CYS A 135 -6.40 -17.89 3.93
CA CYS A 135 -5.40 -17.71 4.97
C CYS A 135 -5.82 -16.63 5.98
N PRO A 136 -5.85 -16.92 7.28
CA PRO A 136 -5.85 -15.88 8.31
C PRO A 136 -4.54 -15.09 8.26
N ILE A 137 -4.62 -13.77 8.40
CA ILE A 137 -3.46 -12.89 8.36
C ILE A 137 -3.50 -11.89 9.52
N THR A 138 -2.33 -11.35 9.84
CA THR A 138 -2.18 -10.19 10.73
C THR A 138 -1.51 -9.08 9.95
N ARG A 139 -2.03 -7.86 10.03
CA ARG A 139 -1.43 -6.68 9.42
C ARG A 139 -0.84 -5.77 10.49
N TYR A 140 0.38 -5.34 10.26
CA TYR A 140 1.08 -4.32 11.03
C TYR A 140 1.42 -3.15 10.12
N GLU A 141 1.04 -1.94 10.50
CA GLU A 141 1.40 -0.72 9.78
C GLU A 141 2.24 0.15 10.71
N PHE A 142 3.49 0.36 10.34
CA PHE A 142 4.44 1.17 11.10
C PHE A 142 4.55 2.54 10.47
N ASP A 143 4.22 3.58 11.23
CA ASP A 143 4.41 4.98 10.86
C ASP A 143 5.54 5.58 11.70
N LYS A 144 6.71 5.77 11.08
CA LYS A 144 7.91 6.27 11.73
C LYS A 144 7.83 7.76 12.09
N VAL A 145 6.97 8.53 11.41
CA VAL A 145 6.80 9.96 11.66
C VAL A 145 6.01 10.18 12.95
N PHE A 146 4.91 9.44 13.11
CA PHE A 146 4.05 9.55 14.28
C PHE A 146 4.36 8.55 15.39
N GLY A 147 5.28 7.62 15.15
CA GLY A 147 5.61 6.59 16.12
C GLY A 147 4.46 5.66 16.42
N LYS A 148 3.65 5.31 15.40
CA LYS A 148 2.46 4.46 15.56
C LYS A 148 2.63 3.10 14.90
N GLU A 149 2.21 2.06 15.60
CA GLU A 149 2.08 0.70 15.06
C GLU A 149 0.59 0.35 15.06
N THR A 150 -0.03 0.29 13.89
CA THR A 150 -1.43 -0.08 13.74
C THR A 150 -1.55 -1.58 13.51
N ARG A 151 -2.37 -2.27 14.31
CA ARG A 151 -2.56 -3.72 14.24
C ARG A 151 -3.97 -4.08 13.79
N SER A 152 -4.06 -4.96 12.81
CA SER A 152 -5.34 -5.50 12.31
C SER A 152 -5.27 -7.02 12.17
N MET A 153 -6.41 -7.68 12.40
CA MET A 153 -6.61 -9.09 12.11
C MET A 153 -7.38 -9.23 10.82
N GLY A 154 -7.03 -10.21 10.00
CA GLY A 154 -7.72 -10.36 8.73
C GLY A 154 -7.74 -11.77 8.16
N LYS A 155 -8.37 -11.86 7.00
CA LYS A 155 -8.50 -13.09 6.22
C LYS A 155 -8.30 -12.76 4.75
N VAL A 156 -7.49 -13.57 4.09
CA VAL A 156 -7.25 -13.53 2.65
C VAL A 156 -7.98 -14.70 2.01
N TYR A 157 -8.68 -14.39 0.92
CA TYR A 157 -9.29 -15.35 0.01
C TYR A 157 -8.74 -15.09 -1.38
N PHE A 158 -8.41 -16.16 -2.09
CA PHE A 158 -7.90 -16.10 -3.45
C PHE A 158 -8.57 -17.19 -4.28
N GLU A 159 -8.92 -16.85 -5.52
CA GLU A 159 -9.33 -17.80 -6.54
C GLU A 159 -8.81 -17.36 -7.91
N ASN A 160 -8.15 -18.30 -8.58
CA ASN A 160 -7.66 -18.12 -9.94
C ASN A 160 -8.80 -18.28 -10.96
N PRO A 161 -8.91 -17.41 -11.99
CA PRO A 161 -8.22 -16.14 -12.16
C PRO A 161 -8.96 -14.96 -11.50
N ASP A 162 -8.18 -13.95 -11.11
CA ASP A 162 -8.64 -12.60 -10.79
C ASP A 162 -9.74 -12.45 -9.75
N LYS A 163 -9.82 -13.37 -8.79
CA LYS A 163 -10.67 -13.20 -7.61
C LYS A 163 -9.82 -13.15 -6.37
N GLY A 164 -10.12 -12.15 -5.55
CA GLY A 164 -9.40 -11.94 -4.31
C GLY A 164 -10.28 -11.22 -3.31
N ARG A 165 -10.09 -11.49 -2.04
CA ARG A 165 -10.73 -10.74 -0.97
C ARG A 165 -9.82 -10.66 0.22
N ILE A 166 -9.81 -9.49 0.85
CA ILE A 166 -9.12 -9.26 2.11
C ILE A 166 -10.10 -8.57 3.04
N ASP A 167 -10.36 -9.19 4.18
CA ASP A 167 -11.16 -8.59 5.24
C ASP A 167 -10.24 -8.26 6.41
N PHE A 168 -10.34 -7.05 6.94
CA PHE A 168 -9.67 -6.63 8.17
C PHE A 168 -10.67 -6.23 9.25
N GLN A 169 -10.28 -6.52 10.48
CA GLN A 169 -10.91 -6.10 11.73
C GLN A 169 -9.84 -5.55 12.67
N PRO A 170 -10.24 -4.72 13.66
CA PRO A 170 -9.37 -4.34 14.76
C PRO A 170 -8.69 -5.57 15.39
N ALA A 171 -7.44 -5.43 15.82
CA ALA A 171 -6.77 -6.50 16.56
C ALA A 171 -7.44 -6.73 17.93
N ASP A 172 -7.43 -7.99 18.37
CA ASP A 172 -7.94 -8.38 19.70
C ASP A 172 -7.10 -7.80 20.86
N ASP A 173 -7.67 -7.84 22.07
CA ASP A 173 -7.04 -7.33 23.29
C ASP A 173 -5.69 -7.98 23.59
N GLU A 174 -5.51 -9.26 23.26
CA GLU A 174 -4.26 -9.99 23.52
C GLU A 174 -3.14 -9.43 22.66
N ARG A 175 -3.40 -9.26 21.36
CA ARG A 175 -2.47 -8.66 20.42
C ARG A 175 -2.22 -7.20 20.73
N MET A 176 -3.19 -6.46 21.28
CA MET A 176 -3.00 -5.07 21.66
C MET A 176 -2.11 -4.89 22.91
N LYS A 177 -2.06 -5.89 23.80
CA LYS A 177 -1.20 -5.88 25.00
C LYS A 177 0.28 -6.18 24.72
N VAL A 178 0.59 -6.84 23.61
CA VAL A 178 1.98 -7.11 23.23
C VAL A 178 2.66 -5.77 22.90
N PRO A 179 3.80 -5.41 23.52
CA PRO A 179 4.49 -4.17 23.18
C PRO A 179 4.97 -4.20 21.72
N ALA A 180 5.27 -3.02 21.16
CA ALA A 180 5.91 -2.94 19.86
C ALA A 180 7.26 -3.69 19.90
N GLY A 181 7.43 -4.66 19.01
CA GLY A 181 8.71 -5.39 18.87
C GLY A 181 9.79 -4.56 18.15
N ARG A 182 9.43 -3.37 17.66
CA ARG A 182 10.29 -2.43 16.95
C ARG A 182 10.38 -1.12 17.72
N GLN A 183 11.48 -0.41 17.53
CA GLN A 183 11.71 0.91 18.09
C GLN A 183 11.94 1.90 16.94
N LEU A 184 11.64 3.16 17.23
CA LEU A 184 12.01 4.30 16.40
C LEU A 184 13.52 4.53 16.45
N ALA A 185 14.02 5.37 15.53
CA ALA A 185 15.45 5.70 15.45
C ALA A 185 15.99 6.35 16.74
N ASN A 186 15.12 7.00 17.52
CA ASN A 186 15.45 7.58 18.83
C ASN A 186 15.38 6.57 20.00
N GLY A 187 15.14 5.28 19.73
CA GLY A 187 15.01 4.22 20.74
C GLY A 187 13.63 4.10 21.39
N ASN A 188 12.70 5.02 21.12
CA ASN A 188 11.35 4.94 21.69
C ASN A 188 10.54 3.82 21.01
N PRO A 189 9.70 3.06 21.75
CA PRO A 189 8.81 2.09 21.14
C PRO A 189 7.69 2.78 20.35
N PHE A 190 7.13 2.08 19.37
CA PHE A 190 5.91 2.54 18.71
C PHE A 190 4.72 2.45 19.69
N THR A 191 3.81 3.42 19.58
CA THR A 191 2.50 3.36 20.22
C THR A 191 1.61 2.41 19.43
N VAL A 192 1.19 1.33 20.05
CA VAL A 192 0.34 0.31 19.42
C VAL A 192 -1.12 0.78 19.45
N ILE A 193 -1.76 0.82 18.27
CA ILE A 193 -3.18 1.16 18.10
C ILE A 193 -3.90 0.11 17.26
N ALA A 194 -5.21 -0.02 17.44
CA ALA A 194 -6.02 -0.91 16.63
C ALA A 194 -6.33 -0.27 15.26
N GLY A 195 -6.31 -1.08 14.21
CA GLY A 195 -6.69 -0.64 12.87
C GLY A 195 -8.21 -0.56 12.67
N ASN A 196 -8.61 0.11 11.59
CA ASN A 196 -10.01 0.21 11.20
C ASN A 196 -10.46 -1.04 10.43
N PRO A 197 -11.73 -1.45 10.58
CA PRO A 197 -12.28 -2.55 9.80
C PRO A 197 -12.45 -2.14 8.33
N THR A 198 -11.89 -2.92 7.42
CA THR A 198 -11.97 -2.67 5.98
C THR A 198 -12.21 -3.97 5.21
N GLN A 199 -12.77 -3.86 4.01
CA GLN A 199 -12.89 -4.98 3.08
C GLN A 199 -12.43 -4.58 1.69
N TRP A 200 -11.57 -5.39 1.10
CA TRP A 200 -11.18 -5.30 -0.30
C TRP A 200 -11.72 -6.55 -1.00
N ILE A 201 -12.53 -6.39 -2.06
CA ILE A 201 -13.16 -7.49 -2.78
C ILE A 201 -12.94 -7.29 -4.27
N CYS A 202 -12.25 -8.21 -4.92
CA CYS A 202 -12.17 -8.33 -6.36
C CYS A 202 -12.99 -9.52 -6.85
N THR A 203 -13.93 -9.25 -7.75
CA THR A 203 -14.85 -10.23 -8.34
C THR A 203 -14.38 -10.78 -9.69
N GLY A 204 -13.22 -10.32 -10.18
CA GLY A 204 -12.74 -10.54 -11.55
C GLY A 204 -13.26 -9.52 -12.57
N LYS A 205 -14.27 -8.71 -12.21
CA LYS A 205 -14.83 -7.65 -13.07
C LYS A 205 -14.85 -6.29 -12.39
N MET A 206 -15.04 -6.30 -11.08
CA MET A 206 -15.16 -5.12 -10.22
C MET A 206 -14.30 -5.31 -8.98
N ILE A 207 -13.67 -4.22 -8.54
CA ILE A 207 -13.02 -4.10 -7.25
C ILE A 207 -13.88 -3.21 -6.36
N TYR A 208 -14.15 -3.66 -5.14
CA TYR A 208 -14.83 -2.91 -4.10
C TYR A 208 -13.87 -2.70 -2.94
N ILE A 209 -13.78 -1.46 -2.48
CA ILE A 209 -12.98 -1.08 -1.33
C ILE A 209 -13.93 -0.45 -0.33
N LYS A 210 -14.13 -1.11 0.80
CA LYS A 210 -15.15 -0.75 1.78
C LYS A 210 -14.50 -0.33 3.09
N ASP A 211 -14.87 0.86 3.56
CA ASP A 211 -14.65 1.28 4.94
C ASP A 211 -15.88 0.86 5.76
N MET A 212 -15.67 -0.13 6.64
CA MET A 212 -16.75 -0.70 7.42
C MET A 212 -17.19 0.20 8.58
N ALA A 213 -16.33 1.11 9.04
CA ALA A 213 -16.64 2.03 10.13
C ALA A 213 -17.56 3.16 9.64
N THR A 214 -17.26 3.73 8.47
CA THR A 214 -18.02 4.85 7.90
C THR A 214 -19.15 4.39 6.96
N LYS A 215 -19.22 3.09 6.63
CA LYS A 215 -20.14 2.52 5.62
C LYS A 215 -20.00 3.20 4.27
N THR A 216 -18.78 3.53 3.90
CA THR A 216 -18.46 4.08 2.59
C THR A 216 -17.72 3.07 1.73
N TYR A 217 -17.79 3.23 0.40
CA TYR A 217 -17.06 2.35 -0.50
C TYR A 217 -16.62 3.03 -1.79
N ASP A 218 -15.51 2.56 -2.34
CA ASP A 218 -15.07 2.83 -3.69
C ASP A 218 -15.35 1.61 -4.58
N ARG A 219 -15.64 1.89 -5.85
CA ARG A 219 -15.84 0.89 -6.89
C ARG A 219 -14.91 1.18 -8.06
N VAL A 220 -14.22 0.14 -8.53
CA VAL A 220 -13.37 0.20 -9.73
C VAL A 220 -13.75 -0.89 -10.70
N GLN A 221 -14.13 -0.51 -11.93
CA GLN A 221 -14.40 -1.45 -13.01
C GLN A 221 -13.10 -1.89 -13.69
N ILE A 222 -12.88 -3.20 -13.76
CA ILE A 222 -11.74 -3.79 -14.46
C ILE A 222 -12.07 -3.82 -15.97
N PRO A 223 -11.22 -3.25 -16.84
CA PRO A 223 -11.44 -3.26 -18.29
C PRO A 223 -11.56 -4.70 -18.78
N PRO A 224 -12.47 -5.02 -19.72
CA PRO A 224 -12.61 -6.38 -20.25
C PRO A 224 -11.29 -6.99 -20.74
N GLN A 225 -10.38 -6.17 -21.27
CA GLN A 225 -9.08 -6.61 -21.79
C GLN A 225 -8.09 -7.02 -20.68
N MET A 226 -8.33 -6.62 -19.44
CA MET A 226 -7.51 -6.89 -18.25
C MET A 226 -8.11 -7.99 -17.36
N GLN A 227 -9.36 -8.40 -17.60
CA GLN A 227 -10.00 -9.49 -16.87
C GLN A 227 -9.35 -10.83 -17.28
N GLY A 228 -9.04 -11.66 -16.30
CA GLY A 228 -8.31 -12.92 -16.44
C GLY A 228 -6.78 -12.79 -16.57
N LYS A 229 -6.22 -11.58 -16.48
CA LYS A 229 -4.79 -11.31 -16.76
C LYS A 229 -3.94 -11.02 -15.51
N ASN A 230 -4.42 -11.46 -14.34
CA ASN A 230 -3.86 -11.22 -13.02
C ASN A 230 -4.22 -9.82 -12.49
N ILE A 231 -4.71 -9.73 -11.24
CA ILE A 231 -5.07 -8.45 -10.60
C ILE A 231 -3.77 -7.73 -10.19
N THR A 232 -3.13 -7.08 -11.14
CA THR A 232 -1.81 -6.43 -10.99
C THR A 232 -1.75 -5.37 -9.88
N HIS A 233 -2.90 -4.87 -9.43
CA HIS A 233 -3.02 -3.74 -8.48
C HIS A 233 -3.47 -4.12 -7.06
N SER A 234 -3.57 -5.41 -6.74
CA SER A 234 -3.75 -5.82 -5.35
C SER A 234 -2.39 -5.77 -4.61
N PRO A 235 -2.33 -5.71 -3.27
CA PRO A 235 -1.10 -6.03 -2.54
C PRO A 235 -0.73 -7.52 -2.60
N LEU A 236 -1.65 -8.40 -3.03
CA LEU A 236 -1.48 -9.86 -3.10
C LEU A 236 -1.04 -10.52 -4.43
N PRO A 237 -0.96 -9.86 -5.61
CA PRO A 237 -0.63 -10.51 -6.88
C PRO A 237 0.83 -10.99 -6.91
N PHE A 238 1.62 -10.56 -5.94
CA PHE A 238 2.97 -11.05 -5.66
C PHE A 238 3.01 -12.47 -5.10
N ILE A 239 1.89 -12.99 -4.62
CA ILE A 239 1.92 -14.19 -3.78
C ILE A 239 1.52 -15.43 -4.57
N PHE A 240 0.62 -15.30 -5.55
CA PHE A 240 0.07 -16.43 -6.27
C PHE A 240 -0.02 -16.14 -7.77
N GLY A 241 0.59 -17.01 -8.59
CA GLY A 241 0.46 -16.98 -10.05
C GLY A 241 1.33 -15.94 -10.77
N MET A 242 2.35 -15.38 -10.12
CA MET A 242 3.38 -14.60 -10.80
C MET A 242 4.36 -15.56 -11.49
N LYS A 243 4.55 -15.41 -12.80
CA LYS A 243 5.60 -16.16 -13.51
C LYS A 243 6.98 -15.63 -13.15
N ALA A 244 7.99 -16.49 -13.18
CA ALA A 244 9.38 -16.11 -12.95
C ALA A 244 9.82 -15.00 -13.92
N ASP A 245 9.51 -15.16 -15.21
CA ASP A 245 9.83 -14.16 -16.24
C ASP A 245 9.13 -12.82 -15.98
N ASP A 246 7.86 -12.85 -15.56
CA ASP A 246 7.10 -11.63 -15.21
C ASP A 246 7.72 -10.93 -13.99
N ALA A 247 8.18 -11.69 -13.00
CA ALA A 247 8.86 -11.15 -11.82
C ALA A 247 10.18 -10.46 -12.22
N VAL A 248 11.01 -11.12 -13.04
CA VAL A 248 12.27 -10.57 -13.52
C VAL A 248 12.04 -9.34 -14.39
N ALA A 249 11.02 -9.34 -15.25
CA ALA A 249 10.70 -8.19 -16.10
C ALA A 249 10.29 -6.97 -15.28
N ARG A 250 9.51 -7.17 -14.20
CA ARG A 250 8.89 -6.09 -13.44
C ARG A 250 9.72 -5.57 -12.26
N PHE A 251 10.62 -6.39 -11.72
CA PHE A 251 11.35 -6.08 -10.49
C PHE A 251 12.86 -6.24 -10.66
N LYS A 252 13.60 -5.44 -9.90
CA LYS A 252 14.97 -5.77 -9.53
C LYS A 252 14.90 -6.65 -8.28
N LEU A 253 15.37 -7.89 -8.41
CA LEU A 253 15.24 -8.94 -7.39
C LEU A 253 16.58 -9.26 -6.75
N THR A 254 16.60 -9.36 -5.42
CA THR A 254 17.79 -9.75 -4.64
C THR A 254 17.38 -10.59 -3.43
N PHE A 255 18.29 -11.39 -2.88
CA PHE A 255 18.05 -12.05 -1.59
C PHE A 255 18.19 -11.07 -0.43
N GLY A 256 17.27 -11.16 0.53
CA GLY A 256 17.27 -10.34 1.73
C GLY A 256 18.12 -10.93 2.85
N PRO A 257 18.36 -10.17 3.95
CA PRO A 257 19.26 -10.57 5.03
C PRO A 257 18.84 -11.88 5.72
N PHE A 258 17.53 -12.13 5.78
CA PHE A 258 16.95 -13.34 6.36
C PHE A 258 17.02 -14.59 5.46
N HIS A 259 17.46 -14.48 4.20
CA HIS A 259 17.52 -15.64 3.29
C HIS A 259 18.40 -16.76 3.88
N ASN A 260 17.81 -17.92 4.15
CA ASN A 260 18.42 -19.03 4.88
C ASN A 260 17.74 -20.35 4.46
N PRO A 261 17.80 -20.75 3.19
CA PRO A 261 17.06 -21.93 2.71
C PRO A 261 17.53 -23.23 3.38
N ASP A 262 18.82 -23.34 3.69
CA ASP A 262 19.43 -24.54 4.26
C ASP A 262 19.40 -24.62 5.79
N GLY A 263 19.04 -23.52 6.47
CA GLY A 263 19.00 -23.47 7.92
C GLY A 263 20.36 -23.36 8.60
N LYS A 264 21.43 -23.06 7.86
CA LYS A 264 22.79 -23.01 8.42
C LYS A 264 23.08 -21.73 9.20
N LYS A 265 22.28 -20.67 9.03
CA LYS A 265 22.47 -19.43 9.79
C LYS A 265 22.04 -19.59 11.26
N VAL A 266 22.83 -19.03 12.16
CA VAL A 266 22.56 -18.98 13.61
C VAL A 266 22.48 -17.53 14.08
N ALA A 267 21.62 -17.27 15.06
CA ALA A 267 21.54 -15.99 15.75
C ALA A 267 22.77 -15.75 16.64
N LYS A 268 22.98 -14.50 17.06
CA LYS A 268 24.09 -14.12 17.97
C LYS A 268 24.10 -14.91 19.29
N ASN A 269 22.95 -15.41 19.72
CA ASN A 269 22.80 -16.23 20.93
C ASN A 269 22.99 -17.74 20.67
N GLY A 270 23.52 -18.13 19.50
CA GLY A 270 23.79 -19.52 19.12
C GLY A 270 22.55 -20.31 18.69
N LYS A 271 21.34 -19.74 18.73
CA LYS A 271 20.13 -20.45 18.30
C LYS A 271 20.04 -20.50 16.76
N PRO A 272 19.68 -21.64 16.16
CA PRO A 272 19.43 -21.72 14.72
C PRO A 272 18.37 -20.70 14.28
N LEU A 273 18.63 -20.01 13.17
CA LEU A 273 17.62 -19.18 12.53
C LEU A 273 16.67 -20.08 11.74
N ARG A 274 15.42 -19.62 11.61
CA ARG A 274 14.39 -20.31 10.81
C ARG A 274 14.88 -20.47 9.36
N LYS A 275 14.56 -21.61 8.75
CA LYS A 275 14.71 -21.79 7.30
C LYS A 275 13.69 -20.94 6.56
N VAL A 276 14.15 -20.05 5.69
CA VAL A 276 13.28 -19.18 4.90
C VAL A 276 13.93 -18.79 3.58
N LEU A 277 13.12 -18.60 2.55
CA LEU A 277 13.53 -17.85 1.36
C LEU A 277 13.13 -16.40 1.59
N HIS A 278 14.05 -15.46 1.47
CA HIS A 278 13.74 -14.03 1.58
C HIS A 278 14.10 -13.32 0.27
N ILE A 279 13.08 -12.88 -0.46
CA ILE A 279 13.19 -12.19 -1.74
C ILE A 279 12.85 -10.71 -1.51
N VAL A 280 13.71 -9.83 -2.00
CA VAL A 280 13.51 -8.38 -2.02
C VAL A 280 13.25 -7.96 -3.46
N ALA A 281 12.14 -7.27 -3.68
CA ALA A 281 11.68 -6.80 -4.99
C ALA A 281 11.54 -5.28 -5.00
N ASN A 282 12.34 -4.62 -5.85
CA ASN A 282 12.24 -3.20 -6.13
C ASN A 282 11.55 -2.99 -7.48
N PRO A 283 10.40 -2.28 -7.56
CA PRO A 283 9.71 -2.06 -8.82
C PRO A 283 10.58 -1.33 -9.84
N LYS A 284 10.59 -1.83 -11.09
CA LYS A 284 11.17 -1.13 -12.24
C LYS A 284 10.20 -0.10 -12.83
N ASP A 285 8.90 -0.40 -12.76
CA ASP A 285 7.84 0.49 -13.22
C ASP A 285 7.64 1.65 -12.25
N LYS A 286 7.77 2.88 -12.76
CA LYS A 286 7.59 4.13 -12.02
C LYS A 286 6.16 4.30 -11.48
N ASN A 287 5.16 3.73 -12.13
CA ASN A 287 3.79 3.77 -11.64
C ASN A 287 3.61 2.89 -10.41
N VAL A 288 4.21 1.69 -10.39
CA VAL A 288 4.23 0.83 -9.20
C VAL A 288 5.09 1.44 -8.10
N ALA A 289 6.21 2.08 -8.45
CA ALA A 289 7.10 2.73 -7.49
C ALA A 289 6.45 3.91 -6.72
N LYS A 290 5.27 4.40 -7.16
CA LYS A 290 4.46 5.38 -6.42
C LYS A 290 3.71 4.77 -5.23
N GLU A 291 3.49 3.46 -5.25
CA GLU A 291 2.81 2.75 -4.17
C GLU A 291 3.82 2.28 -3.11
N TYR A 292 4.94 1.73 -3.56
CA TYR A 292 6.01 1.28 -2.69
C TYR A 292 7.35 1.26 -3.44
N ILE A 293 8.44 1.53 -2.74
CA ILE A 293 9.80 1.46 -3.29
C ILE A 293 10.43 0.07 -3.14
N GLN A 294 9.89 -0.74 -2.25
CA GLN A 294 10.39 -2.08 -1.94
C GLN A 294 9.26 -2.97 -1.43
N ALA A 295 9.22 -4.19 -1.94
CA ALA A 295 8.47 -5.30 -1.38
C ALA A 295 9.45 -6.39 -0.92
N GLU A 296 9.21 -6.98 0.24
CA GLU A 296 9.98 -8.09 0.77
C GLU A 296 9.05 -9.26 1.04
N ILE A 297 9.35 -10.40 0.44
CA ILE A 297 8.57 -11.61 0.56
C ILE A 297 9.43 -12.65 1.26
N VAL A 298 8.93 -13.14 2.38
CA VAL A 298 9.53 -14.26 3.10
C VAL A 298 8.66 -15.48 2.84
N LEU A 299 9.23 -16.51 2.22
CA LEU A 299 8.54 -17.76 1.89
C LEU A 299 9.07 -18.91 2.75
N ASP A 300 8.20 -19.89 2.94
CA ASP A 300 8.60 -21.20 3.43
C ASP A 300 9.37 -21.94 2.32
N PRO A 301 10.57 -22.49 2.59
CA PRO A 301 11.42 -23.06 1.54
C PRO A 301 10.93 -24.43 1.03
N GLU A 302 10.01 -25.08 1.73
CA GLU A 302 9.49 -26.39 1.31
C GLU A 302 8.21 -26.23 0.48
N THR A 303 7.33 -25.34 0.92
CA THR A 303 6.01 -25.12 0.30
C THR A 303 5.95 -23.94 -0.64
N PHE A 304 6.91 -23.00 -0.56
CA PHE A 304 6.92 -21.71 -1.26
C PHE A 304 5.70 -20.82 -0.96
N LEU A 305 4.98 -21.12 0.12
CA LEU A 305 3.87 -20.30 0.59
C LEU A 305 4.40 -19.12 1.42
N PRO A 306 3.72 -17.96 1.39
CA PRO A 306 4.17 -16.77 2.08
C PRO A 306 4.12 -16.93 3.60
N LEU A 307 5.20 -16.54 4.26
CA LEU A 307 5.27 -16.36 5.70
C LEU A 307 4.99 -14.91 6.07
N ASN A 308 5.64 -13.99 5.37
CA ASN A 308 5.45 -12.56 5.55
C ASN A 308 5.61 -11.83 4.22
N LEU A 309 4.83 -10.75 4.06
CA LEU A 309 5.00 -9.76 3.01
C LEU A 309 5.18 -8.40 3.68
N ARG A 310 6.24 -7.67 3.33
CA ARG A 310 6.44 -6.28 3.75
C ARG A 310 6.47 -5.38 2.52
N THR A 311 5.82 -4.24 2.59
CA THR A 311 5.98 -3.14 1.63
C THR A 311 6.45 -1.88 2.34
N THR A 312 7.37 -1.16 1.71
CA THR A 312 7.88 0.13 2.19
C THR A 312 7.40 1.23 1.27
N ASP A 313 6.72 2.23 1.82
CA ASP A 313 6.18 3.35 1.06
C ASP A 313 7.30 4.19 0.40
N PRO A 314 6.98 5.04 -0.58
CA PRO A 314 8.00 5.80 -1.30
C PRO A 314 8.80 6.76 -0.42
N THR A 315 8.25 7.19 0.72
CA THR A 315 8.95 8.06 1.65
C THR A 315 9.91 7.30 2.57
N GLY A 316 9.79 5.97 2.66
CA GLY A 316 10.52 5.13 3.61
C GLY A 316 10.04 5.23 5.06
N ASN A 317 9.02 6.05 5.32
CA ASN A 317 8.51 6.33 6.65
C ASN A 317 7.38 5.40 7.07
N LYS A 318 6.71 4.75 6.11
CA LYS A 318 5.64 3.79 6.37
C LYS A 318 6.02 2.41 5.88
N GLU A 319 5.80 1.41 6.73
CA GLU A 319 5.95 0.00 6.36
C GLU A 319 4.64 -0.72 6.65
N THR A 320 4.14 -1.51 5.71
CA THR A 320 3.03 -2.43 5.94
C THR A 320 3.56 -3.85 5.91
N VAL A 321 3.26 -4.63 6.94
CA VAL A 321 3.66 -6.04 7.07
C VAL A 321 2.43 -6.90 7.21
N TYR A 322 2.29 -7.88 6.32
CA TYR A 322 1.32 -8.95 6.41
C TYR A 322 2.02 -10.21 6.89
N SER A 323 1.55 -10.78 7.99
CA SER A 323 2.02 -12.06 8.51
C SER A 323 0.95 -13.12 8.26
N PHE A 324 1.33 -14.21 7.61
CA PHE A 324 0.43 -15.27 7.18
C PHE A 324 0.42 -16.42 8.18
N ASP A 325 -0.77 -16.81 8.61
CA ASP A 325 -0.97 -17.93 9.52
C ASP A 325 -0.88 -19.25 8.74
N GLN A 326 0.34 -19.74 8.57
CA GLN A 326 0.65 -20.98 7.84
C GLN A 326 -0.12 -22.20 8.38
N PRO A 327 -0.14 -22.49 9.70
CA PRO A 327 -0.91 -23.61 10.23
C PRO A 327 -2.39 -23.60 9.85
N ASN A 328 -2.97 -22.42 9.64
CA ASN A 328 -4.37 -22.25 9.28
C ASN A 328 -4.59 -21.88 7.80
N MET A 329 -3.54 -21.88 6.98
CA MET A 329 -3.62 -21.67 5.54
C MET A 329 -4.17 -22.92 4.85
N LYS A 330 -5.09 -22.73 3.90
CA LYS A 330 -5.74 -23.80 3.16
C LYS A 330 -5.64 -23.52 1.66
N VAL A 331 -5.15 -24.50 0.91
CA VAL A 331 -5.15 -24.51 -0.56
C VAL A 331 -6.24 -25.47 -1.07
N GLY A 332 -6.75 -25.25 -2.28
CA GLY A 332 -7.79 -26.12 -2.86
C GLY A 332 -9.14 -26.02 -2.14
N CYS A 333 -9.44 -24.85 -1.58
CA CYS A 333 -10.73 -24.55 -0.97
C CYS A 333 -11.88 -24.68 -1.99
N SER A 334 -12.97 -25.32 -1.59
CA SER A 334 -14.25 -25.26 -2.31
C SER A 334 -15.18 -24.29 -1.59
N TRP A 335 -15.60 -23.22 -2.28
CA TRP A 335 -16.40 -22.18 -1.64
C TRP A 335 -17.89 -22.49 -1.57
N GLY A 336 -18.40 -23.40 -2.42
CA GLY A 336 -19.79 -23.83 -2.45
C GLY A 336 -20.80 -22.66 -2.40
N LEU A 337 -21.81 -22.77 -1.53
CA LEU A 337 -22.82 -21.74 -1.32
C LEU A 337 -22.28 -20.46 -0.66
N ASN A 338 -21.08 -20.51 -0.08
CA ASN A 338 -20.43 -19.41 0.65
C ASN A 338 -19.30 -18.79 -0.18
N ASN A 339 -19.57 -18.46 -1.44
CA ASN A 339 -18.61 -17.81 -2.32
C ASN A 339 -18.18 -16.44 -1.76
N PRO A 340 -16.90 -16.24 -1.39
CA PRO A 340 -16.43 -15.00 -0.76
C PRO A 340 -16.33 -13.82 -1.74
N PHE A 341 -16.40 -14.08 -3.04
CA PHE A 341 -16.24 -13.10 -4.13
C PHE A 341 -17.57 -12.64 -4.74
N ARG A 342 -18.70 -12.93 -4.09
CA ARG A 342 -19.98 -12.36 -4.50
C ARG A 342 -19.93 -10.84 -4.41
N GLU A 343 -20.63 -10.18 -5.33
CA GLU A 343 -20.82 -8.74 -5.22
C GLU A 343 -21.42 -8.40 -3.84
N PRO A 344 -20.83 -7.43 -3.12
CA PRO A 344 -21.30 -7.10 -1.79
C PRO A 344 -22.70 -6.49 -1.87
N MET A 345 -23.53 -6.77 -0.86
CA MET A 345 -24.78 -6.01 -0.67
C MET A 345 -24.43 -4.59 -0.22
N LEU A 346 -24.81 -3.60 -1.04
CA LEU A 346 -24.47 -2.18 -0.84
C LEU A 346 -25.66 -1.33 -0.38
N VAL A 347 -26.76 -1.97 0.01
CA VAL A 347 -27.92 -1.25 0.60
C VAL A 347 -27.46 -0.55 1.88
N GLY A 348 -27.64 0.77 1.93
CA GLY A 348 -27.22 1.61 3.07
C GLY A 348 -25.73 1.97 3.08
N TRP A 349 -25.00 1.77 1.98
CA TRP A 349 -23.62 2.22 1.79
C TRP A 349 -23.55 3.49 0.96
N THR A 350 -22.59 4.35 1.26
CA THR A 350 -22.32 5.57 0.49
C THR A 350 -21.17 5.32 -0.49
N LEU A 351 -21.41 5.57 -1.77
CA LEU A 351 -20.39 5.50 -2.82
C LEU A 351 -19.50 6.75 -2.74
N ASN A 352 -18.21 6.55 -2.51
CA ASN A 352 -17.21 7.63 -2.49
C ASN A 352 -16.68 7.88 -3.91
N ASN A 353 -16.16 6.85 -4.57
CA ASN A 353 -15.62 6.93 -5.93
C ASN A 353 -16.14 5.79 -6.81
N ASP A 354 -16.42 6.10 -8.07
CA ASP A 354 -16.79 5.14 -9.10
C ASP A 354 -15.90 5.33 -10.33
N VAL A 355 -14.84 4.51 -10.41
CA VAL A 355 -13.80 4.66 -11.42
C VAL A 355 -13.91 3.55 -12.44
N LYS A 356 -13.93 3.91 -13.72
CA LYS A 356 -13.63 2.96 -14.79
C LYS A 356 -12.14 3.02 -15.04
N ALA A 357 -11.43 1.91 -14.80
CA ALA A 357 -10.03 1.89 -15.21
C ALA A 357 -9.98 1.99 -16.74
N GLU A 358 -9.15 2.88 -17.25
CA GLU A 358 -8.90 2.99 -18.70
C GLU A 358 -7.86 1.94 -19.07
N SER A 359 -8.05 1.23 -20.17
CA SER A 359 -7.02 0.34 -20.71
C SER A 359 -5.82 1.18 -21.14
N GLU A 360 -4.59 0.83 -20.71
CA GLU A 360 -3.40 1.45 -21.27
C GLU A 360 -3.43 1.33 -22.81
N PRO A 361 -3.04 2.38 -23.56
CA PRO A 361 -2.91 2.27 -24.99
C PRO A 361 -1.86 1.20 -25.27
N VAL A 362 -2.29 0.07 -25.85
CA VAL A 362 -1.40 -0.96 -26.37
C VAL A 362 -0.37 -0.24 -27.23
N ARG A 363 0.90 -0.20 -26.79
CA ARG A 363 2.01 0.15 -27.67
C ARG A 363 1.93 -0.84 -28.81
N LYS A 364 1.36 -0.42 -29.94
CA LYS A 364 1.50 -1.15 -31.19
C LYS A 364 3.01 -1.28 -31.37
N ALA A 365 3.51 -2.52 -31.31
CA ALA A 365 4.83 -2.79 -31.80
C ALA A 365 4.85 -2.21 -33.22
N GLN A 366 5.65 -1.18 -33.45
CA GLN A 366 6.03 -0.80 -34.79
C GLN A 366 6.71 -2.04 -35.35
N ALA A 367 5.95 -2.79 -36.15
CA ALA A 367 6.54 -3.75 -37.06
C ALA A 367 7.36 -2.89 -38.01
N ASP A 368 8.69 -2.91 -37.82
CA ASP A 368 9.62 -2.53 -38.86
C ASP A 368 9.35 -3.48 -40.02
N GLU A 369 8.59 -2.98 -40.98
CA GLU A 369 8.41 -3.59 -42.29
C GLU A 369 9.78 -3.60 -42.95
N PRO A 370 10.33 -4.77 -43.32
CA PRO A 370 11.61 -4.82 -44.02
C PRO A 370 11.39 -4.23 -45.41
N GLU A 371 11.97 -3.06 -45.67
CA GLU A 371 12.08 -2.53 -47.03
C GLU A 371 12.77 -3.58 -47.91
N ALA A 372 11.98 -4.14 -48.83
CA ALA A 372 12.43 -5.05 -49.84
C ALA A 372 12.98 -4.27 -51.03
N LYS A 373 14.29 -4.46 -51.24
CA LYS A 373 15.08 -4.31 -52.48
C LYS A 373 15.41 -2.92 -53.02
#